data_AF-A0A259FKQ5-F1
#
_entry.id   AF-A0A259FKQ5-F1
#
_cell.length_a   1.000
_cell.length_b   1.000
_cell.length_c   1.000
_cell.angle_alpha   90.00
_cell.angle_beta   90.00
_cell.angle_gamma   90.00
#
_symmetry.space_group_name_H-M   'P 1'
#
loop_
_entity.id
_entity.type
_entity.pdbx_description
1 polymer ?
#
loop_
_entity_poly.entity_id
_entity_poly.type
_entity_poly.pdbx_seq_one_letter_code
_entity_poly.pdbx_strand_id
1 'polypeptide(L)'
;MNRVRSELPLGILLSAISYTVIFYLNNWLASELSYGLGVNWIYLPAGLRLFLTLIFGLPGAIGIALASFLICYFGEFPPELVTCIGVGLISGFAPYLAKIFVLTNIKISPDLSDLSLPKLAACILIYAVLSAGLHQWWFAIRGLEDAGALNHFLVMFLGDVLGTVLLIGIIKLGLNYLKSAKAS
;
A
#
# COMPACT_ATOMS: atom_id res chain seq x y z
N MET A 1 14.27 -3.33 -25.60
CA MET A 1 14.75 -2.41 -24.54
C MET A 1 14.02 -1.07 -24.50
N ASN A 2 13.61 -0.48 -25.64
CA ASN A 2 12.94 0.84 -25.67
C ASN A 2 11.51 0.85 -25.09
N ARG A 3 10.74 -0.23 -25.23
CA ARG A 3 9.35 -0.34 -24.72
C ARG A 3 9.25 -0.40 -23.19
N VAL A 4 10.23 -1.04 -22.54
CA VAL A 4 10.30 -1.13 -21.06
C VAL A 4 10.63 0.24 -20.43
N ARG A 5 11.44 1.06 -21.10
CA ARG A 5 11.75 2.43 -20.65
C ARG A 5 10.58 3.40 -20.77
N SER A 6 9.70 3.23 -21.77
CA SER A 6 8.50 4.07 -21.93
C SER A 6 7.39 3.75 -20.94
N GLU A 7 7.34 2.54 -20.40
CA GLU A 7 6.30 2.12 -19.43
C GLU A 7 6.67 2.46 -17.97
N LEU A 8 7.96 2.70 -17.69
CA LEU A 8 8.46 3.14 -16.40
C LEU A 8 7.81 4.46 -15.89
N PRO A 9 7.82 5.58 -16.65
CA PRO A 9 7.20 6.83 -16.19
C PRO A 9 5.68 6.71 -16.03
N LEU A 10 5.02 5.92 -16.87
CA LEU A 10 3.58 5.68 -16.79
C LEU A 10 3.21 4.94 -15.51
N GLY A 11 3.93 3.87 -15.17
CA GLY A 11 3.71 3.11 -13.94
C GLY A 11 3.91 3.94 -12.67
N ILE A 12 4.92 4.82 -12.67
CA ILE A 12 5.15 5.79 -11.58
C ILE A 12 3.95 6.74 -11.46
N LEU A 13 3.57 7.39 -12.56
CA LEU A 13 2.50 8.39 -12.58
C LEU A 13 1.15 7.81 -12.16
N LEU A 14 0.76 6.67 -12.76
CA LEU A 14 -0.50 6.00 -12.43
C LEU A 14 -0.54 5.57 -10.98
N SER A 15 0.58 5.07 -10.45
CA SER A 15 0.64 4.63 -9.05
C SER A 15 0.57 5.82 -8.10
N ALA A 16 1.27 6.92 -8.39
CA ALA A 16 1.23 8.13 -7.59
C ALA A 16 -0.20 8.72 -7.56
N ILE A 17 -0.84 8.90 -8.73
CA ILE A 17 -2.18 9.47 -8.83
C ILE A 17 -3.20 8.57 -8.12
N SER A 18 -3.21 7.27 -8.45
CA SER A 18 -4.19 6.33 -7.88
C SER A 18 -4.06 6.26 -6.36
N TYR A 19 -2.83 6.21 -5.86
CA TYR A 19 -2.56 6.18 -4.43
C TYR A 19 -3.04 7.45 -3.74
N THR A 20 -2.72 8.63 -4.28
CA THR A 20 -3.18 9.91 -3.74
C THR A 20 -4.70 10.00 -3.69
N VAL A 21 -5.39 9.60 -4.76
CA VAL A 21 -6.86 9.61 -4.80
C VAL A 21 -7.45 8.70 -3.73
N ILE A 22 -6.99 7.45 -3.64
CA ILE A 22 -7.49 6.50 -2.63
C ILE A 22 -7.12 6.93 -1.21
N PHE A 23 -5.97 7.57 -0.99
CA PHE A 23 -5.60 8.13 0.30
C PHE A 23 -6.61 9.18 0.78
N TYR A 24 -6.90 10.19 -0.05
CA TYR A 24 -7.86 11.23 0.32
C TYR A 24 -9.29 10.70 0.42
N LEU A 25 -9.67 9.75 -0.44
CA LEU A 25 -10.96 9.08 -0.35
C LEU A 25 -11.09 8.28 0.96
N ASN A 26 -10.04 7.56 1.36
CA ASN A 26 -10.01 6.87 2.64
C ASN A 26 -10.12 7.86 3.81
N ASN A 27 -9.38 8.97 3.78
CA ASN A 27 -9.46 9.99 4.82
C ASN A 27 -10.87 10.58 4.95
N TRP A 28 -11.58 10.75 3.83
CA TRP A 28 -12.96 11.24 3.83
C TRP A 28 -13.99 10.19 4.30
N LEU A 29 -13.86 8.93 3.87
CA LEU A 29 -14.81 7.86 4.21
C LEU A 29 -14.59 7.26 5.60
N ALA A 30 -13.34 7.24 6.05
CA ALA A 30 -12.89 6.51 7.23
C ALA A 30 -12.33 7.44 8.31
N SER A 31 -12.71 8.72 8.32
CA SER A 31 -12.30 9.68 9.35
C SER A 31 -12.63 9.18 10.77
N GLU A 32 -13.79 8.54 10.93
CA GLU A 32 -14.27 7.94 12.19
C GLU A 32 -13.54 6.62 12.56
N LEU A 33 -12.73 6.06 11.65
CA LEU A 33 -11.96 4.84 11.85
C LEU A 33 -10.47 5.11 12.14
N SER A 34 -10.10 6.38 12.33
CA SER A 34 -8.75 6.79 12.69
C SER A 34 -8.43 6.40 14.14
N TYR A 35 -7.26 5.81 14.36
CA TYR A 35 -6.75 5.45 15.70
C TYR A 35 -5.59 6.34 16.14
N GLY A 36 -4.79 6.82 15.19
CA GLY A 36 -3.60 7.63 15.46
C GLY A 36 -2.90 8.04 14.17
N LEU A 37 -1.69 8.60 14.29
CA LEU A 37 -0.97 9.21 13.17
C LEU A 37 -0.69 8.20 12.04
N GLY A 38 -1.46 8.32 10.95
CA GLY A 38 -1.39 7.40 9.81
C GLY A 38 -1.93 5.98 10.07
N VAL A 39 -2.61 5.76 11.19
CA VAL A 39 -3.13 4.45 11.61
C VAL A 39 -4.65 4.46 11.61
N ASN A 40 -5.26 3.58 10.81
CA ASN A 40 -6.70 3.42 10.68
C ASN A 40 -7.11 1.96 10.86
N TRP A 41 -8.29 1.71 11.42
CA TRP A 41 -8.84 0.36 11.59
C TRP A 41 -9.17 -0.33 10.26
N ILE A 42 -9.45 0.44 9.21
CA ILE A 42 -9.60 -0.03 7.83
C ILE A 42 -8.84 0.96 6.94
N TYR A 43 -7.81 0.48 6.24
CA TYR A 43 -6.95 1.34 5.44
C TYR A 43 -6.90 0.87 3.97
N LEU A 44 -7.84 1.35 3.15
CA LEU A 44 -7.89 1.02 1.71
C LEU A 44 -6.58 1.29 0.95
N PRO A 45 -5.82 2.37 1.25
CA PRO A 45 -4.55 2.62 0.58
C PRO A 45 -3.56 1.45 0.74
N ALA A 46 -3.65 0.66 1.81
CA ALA A 46 -2.83 -0.53 1.98
C ALA A 46 -2.99 -1.54 0.85
N GLY A 47 -4.24 -1.86 0.51
CA GLY A 47 -4.54 -2.77 -0.59
C GLY A 47 -4.01 -2.27 -1.91
N LEU A 48 -4.12 -0.96 -2.12
CA LEU A 48 -3.70 -0.35 -3.37
C LEU A 48 -2.18 -0.35 -3.49
N ARG A 49 -1.46 -0.10 -2.38
CA ARG A 49 0.00 -0.21 -2.32
C ARG A 49 0.47 -1.61 -2.73
N LEU A 50 -0.16 -2.66 -2.18
CA LEU A 50 0.15 -4.03 -2.57
C LEU A 50 -0.20 -4.29 -4.04
N PHE A 51 -1.39 -3.90 -4.49
CA PHE A 51 -1.85 -4.13 -5.86
C PHE A 51 -0.98 -3.46 -6.92
N LEU A 52 -0.65 -2.18 -6.74
CA LEU A 52 0.18 -1.40 -7.65
C LEU A 52 1.61 -1.93 -7.74
N THR A 53 2.20 -2.37 -6.63
CA THR A 53 3.55 -2.98 -6.64
C THR A 53 3.55 -4.39 -7.24
N LEU A 54 2.47 -5.15 -7.10
CA LEU A 54 2.29 -6.42 -7.80
C LEU A 54 2.27 -6.21 -9.31
N ILE A 55 1.50 -5.25 -9.81
CA ILE A 55 1.36 -4.95 -11.26
C ILE A 55 2.59 -4.25 -11.83
N PHE A 56 2.97 -3.10 -11.27
CA PHE A 56 4.02 -2.25 -11.83
C PHE A 56 5.41 -2.56 -11.27
N GLY A 57 5.53 -3.33 -10.18
CA GLY A 57 6.83 -3.61 -9.56
C GLY A 57 7.49 -2.34 -9.01
N LEU A 58 8.76 -2.13 -9.38
CA LEU A 58 9.56 -0.99 -8.93
C LEU A 58 8.96 0.38 -9.33
N PRO A 59 8.49 0.62 -10.57
CA PRO A 59 7.78 1.86 -10.89
C PRO A 59 6.61 2.16 -9.95
N GLY A 60 5.85 1.13 -9.57
CA GLY A 60 4.74 1.29 -8.62
C GLY A 60 5.20 1.71 -7.24
N ALA A 61 6.26 1.06 -6.74
CA ALA A 61 6.88 1.41 -5.46
C ALA A 61 7.38 2.87 -5.43
N ILE A 62 8.05 3.31 -6.50
CA ILE A 62 8.54 4.69 -6.64
C ILE A 62 7.36 5.68 -6.66
N GLY A 63 6.31 5.41 -7.44
CA GLY A 63 5.12 6.27 -7.50
C GLY A 63 4.43 6.43 -6.16
N ILE A 64 4.24 5.32 -5.43
CA ILE A 64 3.68 5.34 -4.07
C ILE A 64 4.59 6.11 -3.12
N ALA A 65 5.91 5.93 -3.20
CA ALA A 65 6.85 6.60 -2.32
C ALA A 65 6.83 8.11 -2.51
N LEU A 66 6.81 8.57 -3.77
CA LEU A 66 6.69 9.98 -4.10
C LEU A 66 5.35 10.55 -3.60
N ALA A 67 4.23 9.87 -3.87
CA ALA A 67 2.93 10.32 -3.42
C ALA A 67 2.85 10.40 -1.89
N SER A 68 3.32 9.36 -1.19
CA SER A 68 3.32 9.31 0.28
C SER A 68 4.20 10.39 0.91
N PHE A 69 5.38 10.66 0.31
CA PHE A 69 6.24 11.78 0.71
C PHE A 69 5.52 13.12 0.55
N LEU A 70 4.92 13.38 -0.63
CA LEU A 70 4.24 14.64 -0.92
C LEU A 70 3.03 14.84 0.01
N ILE A 71 2.24 13.80 0.24
CA ILE A 71 1.10 13.83 1.16
C ILE A 71 1.58 14.16 2.58
N CYS A 72 2.67 13.53 3.04
CA CYS A 72 3.20 13.76 4.38
C CYS A 72 3.79 15.17 4.52
N TYR A 73 4.51 15.65 3.50
CA TYR A 73 5.24 16.92 3.53
C TYR A 73 4.34 18.15 3.34
N PHE A 74 3.26 18.02 2.56
CA PHE A 74 2.29 19.11 2.31
C PHE A 74 1.01 18.99 3.15
N GLY A 75 0.99 18.10 4.15
CA GLY A 75 -0.13 18.01 5.10
C GLY A 75 -0.23 19.24 6.01
N GLU A 76 -1.31 19.34 6.80
CA GLU A 76 -1.55 20.50 7.68
C GLU A 76 -0.48 20.68 8.77
N PHE A 77 0.09 19.57 9.27
CA PHE A 77 1.16 19.57 10.27
C PHE A 77 2.24 18.56 9.87
N PRO A 78 3.11 18.91 8.91
CA PRO A 78 4.10 17.98 8.41
C PRO A 78 5.21 17.80 9.45
N PRO A 79 5.63 16.56 9.74
CA PRO A 79 6.83 16.32 10.52
C PRO A 79 8.06 16.77 9.73
N GLU A 80 9.23 16.69 10.35
CA GLU A 80 10.48 17.10 9.71
C GLU A 80 10.76 16.31 8.43
N LEU A 81 11.52 16.94 7.51
CA LEU A 81 11.77 16.42 6.16
C LEU A 81 12.23 14.95 6.14
N VAL A 82 13.12 14.58 7.06
CA VAL A 82 13.65 13.21 7.15
C VAL A 82 12.53 12.21 7.48
N THR A 83 11.62 12.57 8.38
CA THR A 83 10.46 11.73 8.72
C THR A 83 9.55 11.53 7.52
N CYS A 84 9.26 12.60 6.77
CA CYS A 84 8.46 12.53 5.54
C CYS A 84 9.11 11.63 4.49
N ILE A 85 10.43 11.73 4.30
CA ILE A 85 11.19 10.86 3.37
C ILE A 85 11.06 9.40 3.79
N GLY A 86 11.21 9.11 5.09
CA GLY A 86 11.07 7.75 5.61
C GLY A 86 9.66 7.18 5.41
N VAL A 87 8.61 7.96 5.69
CA VAL A 87 7.21 7.58 5.41
C VAL A 87 7.02 7.25 3.93
N GLY A 88 7.55 8.10 3.05
CA GLY A 88 7.53 7.88 1.61
C GLY A 88 8.17 6.54 1.22
N LEU A 89 9.44 6.35 1.60
CA LEU A 89 10.19 5.15 1.28
C LEU A 89 9.52 3.89 1.83
N ILE A 90 9.09 3.90 3.08
CA ILE A 90 8.47 2.72 3.69
C ILE A 90 7.14 2.40 2.99
N SER A 91 6.30 3.40 2.72
CA SER A 91 5.02 3.19 2.05
C SER A 91 5.16 2.57 0.66
N GLY A 92 6.16 2.99 -0.13
CA GLY A 92 6.40 2.45 -1.46
C GLY A 92 7.12 1.10 -1.45
N PHE A 93 8.14 0.96 -0.61
CA PHE A 93 9.06 -0.19 -0.68
C PHE A 93 8.69 -1.36 0.24
N ALA A 94 7.93 -1.16 1.32
CA ALA A 94 7.41 -2.28 2.12
C ALA A 94 6.60 -3.30 1.29
N PRO A 95 5.60 -2.91 0.49
CA PRO A 95 4.86 -3.84 -0.37
C PRO A 95 5.75 -4.44 -1.48
N TYR A 96 6.73 -3.70 -1.98
CA TYR A 96 7.67 -4.21 -2.98
C TYR A 96 8.62 -5.28 -2.41
N LEU A 97 9.12 -5.09 -1.18
CA LEU A 97 9.89 -6.09 -0.46
C LEU A 97 9.05 -7.32 -0.14
N ALA A 98 7.79 -7.12 0.28
CA ALA A 98 6.84 -8.21 0.49
C ALA A 98 6.65 -9.04 -0.79
N LYS A 99 6.46 -8.37 -1.93
CA LYS A 99 6.40 -9.04 -3.25
C LYS A 99 7.65 -9.87 -3.52
N ILE A 100 8.85 -9.29 -3.38
CA ILE A 100 10.10 -10.01 -3.64
C ILE A 100 10.20 -11.24 -2.73
N PHE A 101 9.96 -11.07 -1.43
CA PHE A 101 10.03 -12.14 -0.45
C PHE A 101 9.05 -13.29 -0.78
N VAL A 102 7.82 -12.97 -1.16
CA VAL A 102 6.83 -13.97 -1.56
C VAL A 102 7.26 -14.67 -2.85
N LEU A 103 7.69 -13.93 -3.88
CA LEU A 103 8.10 -14.53 -5.15
C LEU A 103 9.26 -15.51 -4.96
N THR A 104 10.22 -15.18 -4.08
CA THR A 104 11.39 -16.02 -3.82
C THR A 104 11.09 -17.22 -2.93
N ASN A 105 10.17 -17.10 -1.96
CA ASN A 105 9.91 -18.17 -0.98
C ASN A 105 8.64 -19.01 -1.24
N ILE A 106 7.64 -18.46 -1.93
CA ILE A 106 6.29 -19.06 -2.07
C ILE A 106 6.04 -19.67 -3.47
N LYS A 107 7.03 -19.67 -4.37
CA LYS A 107 6.92 -20.21 -5.76
C LYS A 107 5.65 -19.67 -6.45
N ILE A 108 5.57 -18.35 -6.56
CA ILE A 108 4.54 -17.68 -7.38
C ILE A 108 5.20 -17.32 -8.71
N SER A 109 4.51 -17.59 -9.81
CA SER A 109 4.95 -17.20 -11.14
C SER A 109 5.11 -15.67 -11.21
N PRO A 110 6.17 -15.15 -11.87
CA PRO A 110 6.41 -13.70 -11.97
C PRO A 110 5.27 -12.92 -12.63
N ASP A 111 4.45 -13.59 -13.45
CA ASP A 111 3.27 -13.04 -14.12
C ASP A 111 1.97 -13.13 -13.29
N LEU A 112 2.06 -13.63 -12.04
CA LEU A 112 0.95 -13.82 -11.11
C LEU A 112 -0.15 -14.77 -11.63
N SER A 113 0.12 -15.56 -12.67
CA SER A 113 -0.85 -16.47 -13.30
C SER A 113 -1.34 -17.59 -12.37
N ASP A 114 -0.55 -17.95 -11.37
CA ASP A 114 -0.80 -19.03 -10.41
C ASP A 114 -1.20 -18.52 -9.01
N LEU A 115 -1.66 -17.27 -8.92
CA LEU A 115 -2.03 -16.61 -7.67
C LEU A 115 -3.34 -17.18 -7.11
N SER A 116 -3.23 -18.23 -6.31
CA SER A 116 -4.35 -18.81 -5.55
C SER A 116 -4.73 -17.96 -4.33
N LEU A 117 -5.94 -18.15 -3.78
CA LEU A 117 -6.40 -17.46 -2.57
C LEU A 117 -5.44 -17.61 -1.37
N PRO A 118 -4.90 -18.82 -1.06
CA PRO A 118 -3.91 -18.97 0.01
C PRO A 118 -2.62 -18.17 -0.25
N LYS A 119 -2.13 -18.17 -1.48
CA LYS A 119 -0.94 -17.39 -1.87
C LYS A 119 -1.18 -15.89 -1.71
N LEU A 120 -2.35 -15.41 -2.12
CA LEU A 120 -2.76 -14.02 -1.93
C LEU A 120 -2.89 -13.66 -0.44
N ALA A 121 -3.50 -14.52 0.38
CA ALA A 121 -3.58 -14.30 1.81
C ALA A 121 -2.18 -14.19 2.45
N ALA A 122 -1.25 -15.06 2.04
CA ALA A 122 0.15 -14.97 2.48
C ALA A 122 0.80 -13.63 2.06
N CYS A 123 0.58 -13.17 0.83
CA CYS A 123 1.04 -11.85 0.39
C CYS A 123 0.53 -10.73 1.30
N ILE A 124 -0.77 -10.73 1.59
CA ILE A 124 -1.43 -9.70 2.41
C ILE A 124 -0.83 -9.69 3.82
N LEU A 125 -0.67 -10.85 4.44
CA LEU A 125 -0.15 -10.96 5.80
C LEU A 125 1.32 -10.52 5.89
N ILE A 126 2.17 -10.99 4.96
CA ILE A 126 3.59 -10.61 4.92
C ILE A 126 3.73 -9.11 4.66
N TYR A 127 2.95 -8.58 3.72
CA TYR A 127 2.90 -7.16 3.44
C TYR A 127 2.47 -6.35 4.67
N ALA A 128 1.38 -6.72 5.34
CA ALA A 128 0.86 -5.99 6.48
C ALA A 128 1.85 -5.99 7.65
N VAL A 129 2.55 -7.10 7.91
CA VAL A 129 3.61 -7.16 8.93
C VAL A 129 4.78 -6.24 8.57
N LEU A 130 5.26 -6.28 7.32
CA LEU A 130 6.36 -5.43 6.87
C LEU A 130 5.98 -3.94 6.89
N SER A 131 4.78 -3.62 6.41
CA SER A 131 4.23 -2.27 6.39
C SER A 131 4.10 -1.71 7.80
N ALA A 132 3.32 -2.36 8.66
CA ALA A 132 3.12 -1.92 10.04
C ALA A 132 4.44 -1.89 10.82
N GLY A 133 5.26 -2.93 10.69
CA GLY A 133 6.53 -3.06 11.41
C GLY A 133 7.51 -1.94 11.05
N LEU A 134 7.71 -1.67 9.77
CA LEU A 134 8.63 -0.62 9.32
C LEU A 134 8.14 0.78 9.69
N HIS A 135 6.84 1.07 9.55
CA HIS A 135 6.31 2.39 9.93
C HIS A 135 6.42 2.62 11.43
N GLN A 136 6.02 1.66 12.26
CA GLN A 136 6.10 1.84 13.72
C GLN A 136 7.54 1.86 14.21
N TRP A 137 8.43 1.05 13.63
CA TRP A 137 9.86 1.16 13.92
C TRP A 137 10.41 2.55 13.54
N TRP A 138 10.04 3.07 12.37
CA TRP A 138 10.43 4.40 11.93
C TRP A 138 9.90 5.48 12.88
N PHE A 139 8.62 5.45 13.23
CA PHE A 139 8.03 6.43 14.14
C PHE A 139 8.66 6.39 15.54
N ALA A 140 8.99 5.20 16.04
CA ALA A 140 9.68 5.04 17.32
C ALA A 140 11.07 5.71 17.31
N ILE A 141 11.87 5.52 16.27
CA ILE A 141 13.21 6.14 16.19
C ILE A 141 13.18 7.64 15.90
N ARG A 142 12.08 8.15 15.32
CA ARG A 142 11.86 9.59 15.13
C ARG A 142 11.31 10.28 16.39
N GLY A 143 10.86 9.52 17.39
CA GLY A 143 10.32 10.06 18.64
C GLY A 143 8.99 10.79 18.45
N LEU A 144 8.15 10.34 17.50
CA LEU A 144 6.81 10.91 17.32
C LEU A 144 5.91 10.53 18.50
N GLU A 145 5.22 11.53 19.07
CA GLU A 145 4.22 11.31 20.12
C GLU A 145 3.06 10.45 19.57
N ASP A 146 2.49 9.59 20.43
CA ASP A 146 1.39 8.68 20.08
C ASP A 146 1.65 7.85 18.79
N ALA A 147 2.89 7.36 18.64
CA ALA A 147 3.27 6.45 17.57
C ALA A 147 4.38 5.49 18.00
N GLY A 148 4.64 4.44 17.22
CA GLY A 148 5.77 3.53 17.42
C GLY A 148 5.58 2.47 18.51
N ALA A 149 4.42 2.43 19.18
CA ALA A 149 4.09 1.45 20.20
C ALA A 149 3.40 0.19 19.62
N LEU A 150 3.37 -0.89 20.40
CA LEU A 150 2.82 -2.19 19.97
C LEU A 150 1.33 -2.11 19.61
N ASN A 151 0.55 -1.30 20.30
CA ASN A 151 -0.86 -1.05 19.95
C ASN A 151 -1.00 -0.43 18.55
N HIS A 152 -0.16 0.55 18.21
CA HIS A 152 -0.16 1.18 16.87
C HIS A 152 0.23 0.18 15.79
N PHE A 153 1.18 -0.71 16.09
CA PHE A 153 1.54 -1.81 15.20
C PHE A 153 0.34 -2.73 14.95
N LEU A 154 -0.35 -3.18 16.00
CA LEU A 154 -1.48 -4.09 15.86
C LEU A 154 -2.65 -3.47 15.10
N VAL A 155 -2.99 -2.21 15.38
CA VAL A 155 -4.07 -1.52 14.66
C VAL A 155 -3.69 -1.30 13.20
N MET A 156 -2.46 -0.86 12.92
CA MET A 156 -1.99 -0.69 11.55
C MET A 156 -1.95 -2.00 10.78
N PHE A 157 -1.51 -3.09 11.42
CA PHE A 157 -1.52 -4.42 10.84
C PHE A 157 -2.94 -4.87 10.48
N LEU A 158 -3.90 -4.73 11.40
CA LEU A 158 -5.30 -5.07 11.14
C LEU A 158 -5.90 -4.17 10.06
N GLY A 159 -5.62 -2.87 10.10
CA GLY A 159 -6.04 -1.90 9.09
C GLY A 159 -5.54 -2.21 7.70
N ASP A 160 -4.26 -2.60 7.60
CA ASP A 160 -3.64 -3.01 6.33
C ASP A 160 -4.24 -4.32 5.81
N VAL A 161 -4.50 -5.30 6.68
CA VAL A 161 -5.15 -6.58 6.29
C VAL A 161 -6.59 -6.34 5.82
N LEU A 162 -7.41 -5.67 6.64
CA LEU A 162 -8.82 -5.42 6.35
C LEU A 162 -9.00 -4.52 5.13
N GLY A 163 -8.22 -3.45 5.04
CA GLY A 163 -8.23 -2.54 3.90
C GLY A 163 -7.82 -3.23 2.60
N THR A 164 -6.83 -4.12 2.66
CA THR A 164 -6.42 -4.91 1.49
C THR A 164 -7.49 -5.91 1.05
N VAL A 165 -8.06 -6.67 1.98
CA VAL A 165 -9.14 -7.63 1.67
C VAL A 165 -10.35 -6.91 1.08
N LEU A 166 -10.74 -5.77 1.66
CA LEU A 166 -11.85 -4.96 1.18
C LEU A 166 -11.61 -4.46 -0.24
N LEU A 167 -10.43 -3.88 -0.52
CA LEU A 167 -10.10 -3.39 -1.86
C LEU A 167 -10.14 -4.51 -2.90
N ILE A 168 -9.57 -5.67 -2.60
CA ILE A 168 -9.60 -6.84 -3.48
C ILE A 168 -11.05 -7.28 -3.74
N GLY A 169 -11.90 -7.27 -2.70
CA GLY A 169 -13.33 -7.53 -2.82
C GLY A 169 -14.01 -6.57 -3.79
N ILE A 170 -13.78 -5.25 -3.64
CA ILE A 170 -14.33 -4.20 -4.51
C ILE A 170 -13.89 -4.42 -5.97
N ILE A 171 -12.60 -4.64 -6.21
CA ILE A 171 -12.06 -4.89 -7.56
C ILE A 171 -12.73 -6.13 -8.17
N LYS A 172 -12.85 -7.22 -7.41
CA LYS A 172 -13.48 -8.46 -7.90
C LYS A 172 -14.95 -8.26 -8.26
N LEU A 173 -15.71 -7.56 -7.42
CA LEU A 173 -17.11 -7.24 -7.68
C LEU A 173 -17.27 -6.36 -8.93
N GLY A 174 -16.44 -5.33 -9.07
CA GLY A 174 -16.43 -4.47 -10.25
C GLY A 174 -16.13 -5.24 -11.53
N LEU A 175 -15.15 -6.15 -11.51
CA LEU A 175 -14.84 -7.00 -12.66
C LEU A 175 -15.99 -7.95 -13.03
N ASN A 176 -16.66 -8.54 -12.04
CA ASN A 176 -17.81 -9.40 -12.28
C ASN A 176 -18.98 -8.62 -12.90
N TYR A 177 -19.24 -7.41 -12.42
CA TYR A 177 -20.25 -6.52 -12.98
C TYR A 177 -19.95 -6.17 -14.44
N LEU A 178 -18.72 -5.78 -14.76
CA LEU A 178 -18.30 -5.46 -16.13
C LEU A 178 -18.42 -6.67 -17.07
N LYS A 179 -18.09 -7.88 -16.60
CA LYS A 179 -18.28 -9.10 -17.39
C LYS A 179 -19.75 -9.39 -17.65
N SER A 180 -20.60 -9.24 -16.64
CA SER A 180 -22.06 -9.42 -16.77
C SER A 180 -22.64 -8.42 -17.76
N ALA A 181 -22.28 -7.14 -17.64
CA ALA A 181 -22.74 -6.07 -18.52
C ALA A 181 -22.29 -6.24 -19.98
N LYS A 182 -21.15 -6.89 -20.23
CA LYS A 182 -20.69 -7.20 -21.60
C LYS A 182 -21.34 -8.46 -22.19
N ALA A 183 -21.90 -9.31 -21.34
CA ALA A 183 -22.64 -10.52 -21.72
C ALA A 183 -24.16 -10.28 -21.88
N SER A 184 -24.62 -9.06 -21.56
CA SER A 184 -26.00 -8.57 -21.70
C SER A 184 -26.12 -7.72 -22.96
#